data_AF-A0A7J3W9Y3-F1
#
_entry.id   AF-A0A7J3W9Y3-F1
#
_cell.length_a   1.000
_cell.length_b   1.000
_cell.length_c   1.000
_cell.angle_alpha   90.00
_cell.angle_beta   90.00
_cell.angle_gamma   90.00
#
_symmetry.space_group_name_H-M   'P 1'
#
loop_
_entity.id
_entity.type
_entity.pdbx_description
1 polymer ?
#
loop_
_entity_poly.entity_id
_entity_poly.type
_entity_poly.pdbx_seq_one_letter_code
_entity_poly.pdbx_strand_id
1 'polypeptide(L)' 'MLVLDREHVEILIGAFLLIISFFISLFMVIRILEPSFSLSFFAFSASLVGLLIGFHGLYGLVLKYKKKS' A
#
# COMPACT_ATOMS: atom_id res chain seq x y z
N MET A 1 7.48 25.34 -4.55
CA MET A 1 6.71 24.44 -5.43
C MET A 1 7.26 23.03 -5.21
N LEU A 2 6.66 22.26 -4.31
CA LEU A 2 7.11 20.89 -4.03
C LEU A 2 6.83 20.04 -5.26
N VAL A 3 7.87 19.76 -6.05
CA VAL A 3 7.80 18.77 -7.13
C VAL A 3 7.67 17.42 -6.42
N LEU A 4 6.43 17.00 -6.17
CA LEU A 4 6.13 15.71 -5.58
C LEU A 4 6.59 14.66 -6.60
N ASP A 5 7.75 14.08 -6.34
CA ASP A 5 8.33 13.11 -7.25
C ASP A 5 7.39 11.90 -7.35
N ARG A 6 7.23 11.34 -8.57
CA ARG A 6 6.29 10.23 -8.81
C ARG A 6 6.49 9.09 -7.81
N GLU A 7 7.73 8.87 -7.41
CA GLU A 7 8.17 7.90 -6.39
C GLU A 7 7.45 8.10 -5.04
N HIS A 8 7.31 9.35 -4.58
CA HIS A 8 6.64 9.67 -3.31
C HIS A 8 5.14 9.44 -3.39
N VAL A 9 4.54 9.70 -4.56
CA VAL A 9 3.11 9.45 -4.81
C VAL A 9 2.84 7.95 -4.79
N GLU A 10 3.69 7.14 -5.41
CA GLU A 10 3.58 5.68 -5.41
C GLU A 10 3.71 5.10 -4.00
N ILE A 11 4.68 5.58 -3.21
CA ILE A 11 4.82 5.17 -1.80
C ILE A 11 3.56 5.53 -1.01
N LEU A 12 3.02 6.75 -1.20
CA LEU A 12 1.83 7.19 -0.48
C LEU A 12 0.59 6.37 -0.84
N ILE A 13 0.38 6.09 -2.13
CA ILE A 13 -0.72 5.25 -2.62
C ILE A 13 -0.58 3.82 -2.09
N GLY A 14 0.62 3.25 -2.15
CA GLY A 14 0.91 1.92 -1.62
C GLY A 14 0.65 1.82 -0.12
N ALA A 15 1.14 2.80 0.65
CA ALA A 15 0.90 2.89 2.09
C ALA A 15 -0.60 3.03 2.42
N PHE A 16 -1.32 3.84 1.67
CA PHE A 16 -2.76 4.03 1.87
C PHE A 16 -3.56 2.74 1.62
N LEU A 17 -3.26 2.03 0.53
CA LEU A 17 -3.84 0.73 0.22
C LEU A 17 -3.57 -0.31 1.31
N LEU A 18 -2.34 -0.35 1.84
CA LEU A 18 -1.97 -1.23 2.95
C LEU A 18 -2.76 -0.91 4.23
N ILE A 19 -2.86 0.36 4.59
CA ILE A 19 -3.57 0.82 5.79
C ILE A 19 -5.06 0.46 5.70
N ILE A 20 -5.72 0.76 4.57
CA ILE A 20 -7.14 0.41 4.38
C ILE A 20 -7.34 -1.09 4.46
N SER A 21 -6.49 -1.87 3.78
CA SER A 21 -6.59 -3.34 3.77
C SER A 21 -6.39 -3.93 5.16
N PHE A 22 -5.50 -3.33 5.96
CA PHE A 22 -5.30 -3.67 7.37
C PHE A 22 -6.57 -3.41 8.19
N PHE A 23 -7.19 -2.24 8.07
CA PHE A 23 -8.41 -1.94 8.82
C PHE A 23 -9.59 -2.82 8.41
N ILE A 24 -9.75 -3.12 7.11
CA ILE A 24 -10.78 -4.07 6.64
C ILE A 24 -10.54 -5.45 7.25
N SER A 25 -9.30 -5.93 7.22
CA SER A 25 -8.92 -7.21 7.84
C SER A 25 -9.16 -7.20 9.36
N LEU A 26 -8.81 -6.10 10.04
CA LEU A 26 -9.02 -5.93 11.47
C LEU A 26 -10.50 -5.98 11.82
N PHE A 27 -11.35 -5.26 11.08
CA PHE A 27 -12.81 -5.24 11.29
C PHE A 27 -13.46 -6.61 11.09
N MET A 28 -12.94 -7.42 10.16
CA MET A 28 -13.36 -8.82 10.01
C MET A 28 -12.97 -9.66 11.23
N VAL A 29 -11.75 -9.48 11.77
CA VAL A 29 -11.26 -10.22 12.94
C VAL A 29 -12.06 -9.88 14.21
N ILE A 30 -12.35 -8.60 14.44
CA ILE A 30 -13.17 -8.16 15.59
C ILE A 30 -14.68 -8.33 15.37
N ARG A 31 -15.09 -8.96 14.25
CA ARG A 31 -16.47 -9.27 13.88
C ARG A 31 -17.40 -8.04 13.78
N ILE A 32 -16.84 -6.87 13.47
CA ILE A 32 -17.64 -5.70 13.08
C ILE A 32 -18.14 -5.86 11.63
N LEU A 33 -17.30 -6.44 10.75
CA LEU A 33 -17.72 -6.89 9.41
C LEU A 33 -17.76 -8.40 9.38
N GLU A 34 -18.79 -8.96 8.75
CA GLU A 34 -18.90 -10.40 8.56
C GLU A 34 -17.80 -10.88 7.58
N PRO A 35 -16.91 -11.79 8.00
CA PRO A 35 -15.84 -12.27 7.13
C PRO A 35 -16.44 -13.12 6.02
N SER A 36 -16.42 -12.59 4.80
CA SER A 36 -16.81 -13.32 3.59
C SER A 36 -15.59 -13.58 2.72
N PHE A 37 -15.64 -14.66 1.93
CA PHE A 37 -14.55 -15.01 1.01
C PHE A 37 -14.20 -13.83 0.09
N SER A 38 -15.21 -13.16 -0.48
CA SER A 38 -15.03 -12.01 -1.37
C SER A 38 -14.33 -10.83 -0.68
N LEU A 39 -14.71 -10.52 0.56
CA LEU A 39 -14.15 -9.39 1.30
C LEU A 39 -12.72 -9.67 1.75
N SER A 40 -12.45 -10.89 2.23
CA SER A 40 -11.11 -11.35 2.59
C SER A 40 -10.19 -11.38 1.36
N PHE A 41 -10.68 -11.87 0.22
CA PHE A 41 -9.94 -11.87 -1.03
C PHE A 41 -9.62 -10.43 -1.49
N PHE A 42 -10.60 -9.53 -1.45
CA PHE A 42 -10.40 -8.13 -1.80
C PHE A 42 -9.37 -7.44 -0.90
N ALA A 43 -9.48 -7.61 0.43
CA ALA A 43 -8.53 -7.04 1.38
C ALA A 43 -7.12 -7.58 1.15
N PHE A 44 -6.98 -8.88 0.88
CA PHE A 44 -5.69 -9.48 0.57
C PHE A 44 -5.11 -8.94 -0.75
N SER A 45 -5.89 -8.91 -1.83
CA SER A 45 -5.43 -8.39 -3.12
C SER A 45 -5.06 -6.92 -3.05
N ALA A 46 -5.86 -6.09 -2.36
CA ALA A 46 -5.58 -4.67 -2.15
C ALA A 46 -4.29 -4.47 -1.34
N SER A 47 -4.06 -5.28 -0.31
CA SER A 47 -2.81 -5.29 0.46
C SER A 47 -1.62 -5.66 -0.42
N LEU A 48 -1.76 -6.69 -1.25
CA LEU A 48 -0.69 -7.16 -2.13
C LEU A 48 -0.33 -6.11 -3.20
N VAL A 49 -1.33 -5.49 -3.83
CA VAL A 49 -1.12 -4.39 -4.79
C VAL A 49 -0.49 -3.19 -4.09
N GLY A 50 -0.98 -2.81 -2.91
CA GLY A 50 -0.41 -1.72 -2.10
C GLY A 50 1.05 -1.97 -1.75
N LEU A 51 1.39 -3.22 -1.39
CA LEU A 51 2.75 -3.63 -1.10
C LEU A 51 3.66 -3.53 -2.33
N LEU A 52 3.21 -4.03 -3.48
CA LEU A 52 3.98 -3.98 -4.73
C LEU A 52 4.25 -2.54 -5.18
N ILE A 53 3.22 -1.69 -5.17
CA ILE A 53 3.35 -0.27 -5.53
C ILE A 53 4.24 0.47 -4.53
N GLY A 54 4.06 0.21 -3.23
CA GLY A 54 4.89 0.79 -2.18
C GLY A 54 6.37 0.43 -2.33
N PHE A 55 6.68 -0.84 -2.56
CA PHE A 55 8.05 -1.29 -2.84
C PHE A 55 8.60 -0.73 -4.15
N HIS A 56 7.79 -0.61 -5.19
CA HIS A 56 8.21 -0.01 -6.45
C HIS A 56 8.69 1.44 -6.25
N GLY A 57 7.88 2.26 -5.55
CA GLY A 57 8.24 3.63 -5.23
C GLY A 57 9.45 3.72 -4.30
N LEU A 58 9.56 2.84 -3.31
CA LEU A 58 10.74 2.77 -2.42
C LEU A 58 12.02 2.44 -3.21
N TYR A 59 11.93 1.47 -4.12
CA TYR A 59 13.06 1.05 -4.95
C TYR A 59 13.52 2.17 -5.90
N GLY A 60 12.57 2.89 -6.52
CA GLY A 60 12.87 4.09 -7.31
C GLY A 60 13.62 5.14 -6.49
N LEU A 61 13.13 5.44 -5.29
CA LEU A 61 13.74 6.42 -4.39
C LEU A 61 15.17 6.00 -3.96
N VAL A 62 15.39 4.73 -3.63
CA VAL A 62 16.72 4.19 -3.30
C VAL A 62 17.69 4.30 -4.48
N LEU A 63 17.26 3.94 -5.69
CA LEU A 63 18.09 4.06 -6.90
C LEU A 63 18.46 5.52 -7.20
N LYS A 64 17.51 6.44 -7.00
CA LYS A 64 17.75 7.86 -7.19
C LYS A 64 18.71 8.44 -6.16
N TYR A 65 18.60 8.03 -4.90
CA TYR A 65 19.58 8.36 -3.87
C TYR A 65 20.98 7.84 -4.23
N LYS A 66 21.08 6.59 -4.69
CA LYS A 66 22.35 5.99 -5.12
C LYS A 66 22.98 6.71 -6.31
N LYS A 67 22.18 7.21 -7.26
CA LYS A 67 22.66 7.96 -8.43
C LYS A 67 23.14 9.38 -8.11
N LYS A 68 22.73 9.92 -6.96
CA LYS A 68 23.05 11.29 -6.51
C LYS A 68 24.28 11.35 -5.59
N SER A 69 24.79 10.19 -5.16
CA SER A 69 26.04 10.03 -4.38
C SER A 69 27.19 9.62 -5.29
#